data_AF-L5L5R4-F1
#
_entry.id   AF-L5L5R4-F1
#
_cell.length_a   1.000
_cell.length_b   1.000
_cell.length_c   1.000
_cell.angle_alpha   90.00
_cell.angle_beta   90.00
_cell.angle_gamma   90.00
#
_symmetry.space_group_name_H-M   'P 1'
#
loop_
_entity.id
_entity.type
_entity.pdbx_description
1 polymer ?
#
loop_
_entity_poly.entity_id
_entity_poly.type
_entity_poly.pdbx_seq_one_letter_code
_entity_poly.pdbx_strand_id
1 'polypeptide(L)'
;MVPQPGSSPPEPWARASIGGLQLLLTGPVPHLPSPAPGDLAAGALTDTFLGTIQRLLDPGVPRQCLILDYEDVVRSLCSAVNVYNLTCNNCSETCTDVLFSNKITFLMDLLIHQLTVYVPDENNAILGRNANKQVFEGLTTGLLKVSAVVLGCLMANRPNGSSRPALPKIAAQDMKNKPSQGDAFNSRVQDLISYVVNVGLVDKLCGCFLSVQGPVDEDPRVAVLLQHAAGLLQAACSLCFAVTGRSYSIFDSNRQDPTGLTAALQATDLAGVLHMLYCVLFHGAISDPSATSPKETYSQNTVQVATQSLRFLNSFAALDLPAFQVKRCMCYSPLLAPASPSGGGRSSIVGAEGLSLAFRHIASSLLGHCSQVSCESLLHEVIVCVGYFTVNHPDNQVVVQSGRHPTVLQQLCQLPFQYFSDPRLIKVLFPSLIAACHNNRQNRIILEQEMSCVLLATFIQDFAQTPGQADNQSYQPKGRCLCSQDYLELANRFPQQAWEEARQFFLQKEK
;
A
#
# COMPACT_ATOMS: atom_id res chain seq x y z
N MET A 1 -51.14 0.18 59.63
CA MET A 1 -51.10 1.19 58.56
C MET A 1 -49.97 0.84 57.61
N VAL A 2 -50.33 0.54 56.36
CA VAL A 2 -49.52 0.60 55.12
C VAL A 2 -49.70 2.04 54.56
N PRO A 3 -48.72 2.68 53.89
CA PRO A 3 -48.41 2.54 52.43
C PRO A 3 -46.90 2.38 52.11
N GLN A 4 -46.44 1.39 51.31
CA GLN A 4 -46.35 1.30 49.82
C GLN A 4 -45.07 1.98 49.23
N PRO A 5 -44.56 1.57 48.05
CA PRO A 5 -43.20 1.07 47.83
C PRO A 5 -42.38 1.92 46.82
N GLY A 6 -41.07 1.68 46.77
CA GLY A 6 -40.16 2.30 45.81
C GLY A 6 -39.16 1.30 45.26
N SER A 7 -39.65 0.32 44.50
CA SER A 7 -38.81 -0.48 43.61
C SER A 7 -38.55 0.32 42.33
N SER A 8 -37.31 0.78 42.13
CA SER A 8 -36.74 0.91 40.79
C SER A 8 -35.62 -0.14 40.68
N PRO A 9 -35.68 -1.06 39.70
CA PRO A 9 -34.52 -1.91 39.41
C PRO A 9 -33.41 -1.00 38.87
N PRO A 10 -32.12 -1.29 39.12
CA PRO A 10 -31.08 -0.73 38.26
C PRO A 10 -31.37 -1.19 36.82
N GLU A 11 -31.36 -0.23 35.91
CA GLU A 11 -31.77 -0.39 34.51
C GLU A 11 -31.03 -1.55 33.78
N PRO A 12 -31.66 -2.16 32.74
CA PRO A 12 -31.16 -3.39 32.12
C PRO A 12 -29.90 -3.25 31.24
N TRP A 13 -29.36 -2.04 31.02
CA TRP A 13 -28.26 -1.83 30.09
C TRP A 13 -26.90 -2.32 30.60
N ALA A 14 -26.76 -2.59 31.91
CA ALA A 14 -25.51 -3.10 32.49
C ALA A 14 -25.25 -4.59 32.23
N ARG A 15 -26.19 -5.35 31.63
CA ARG A 15 -26.04 -6.80 31.35
C ARG A 15 -25.76 -7.15 29.89
N ALA A 16 -25.66 -6.18 29.00
CA ALA A 16 -25.45 -6.44 27.57
C ALA A 16 -24.02 -6.91 27.21
N SER A 17 -23.13 -7.17 28.17
CA SER A 17 -21.70 -7.06 27.91
C SER A 17 -20.94 -8.34 27.56
N ILE A 18 -21.52 -9.54 27.65
CA ILE A 18 -20.85 -10.80 27.26
C ILE A 18 -21.84 -11.75 26.60
N GLY A 19 -23.06 -11.87 27.14
CA GLY A 19 -24.11 -12.74 26.57
C GLY A 19 -24.56 -12.36 25.16
N GLY A 20 -24.56 -11.06 24.81
CA GLY A 20 -24.88 -10.59 23.45
C GLY A 20 -23.80 -10.97 22.43
N LEU A 21 -22.52 -10.93 22.82
CA LEU A 21 -21.41 -11.46 22.03
C LEU A 21 -21.50 -12.97 21.92
N GLN A 22 -21.80 -13.70 23.00
CA GLN A 22 -21.96 -15.14 22.97
C GLN A 22 -23.12 -15.61 22.07
N LEU A 23 -24.23 -14.85 22.01
CA LEU A 23 -25.34 -15.07 21.07
C LEU A 23 -24.96 -14.76 19.61
N LEU A 24 -24.15 -13.72 19.37
CA LEU A 24 -23.58 -13.41 18.05
C LEU A 24 -22.52 -14.44 17.60
N LEU A 25 -21.81 -15.05 18.55
CA LEU A 25 -20.73 -16.02 18.32
C LEU A 25 -21.21 -17.47 18.15
N THR A 26 -22.42 -17.80 18.63
CA THR A 26 -22.97 -19.18 18.60
C THR A 26 -24.10 -19.37 17.58
N GLY A 27 -24.64 -18.31 17.01
CA GLY A 27 -25.59 -18.38 15.91
C GLY A 27 -24.89 -18.54 14.54
N PRO A 28 -25.52 -19.21 13.56
CA PRO A 28 -25.03 -19.15 12.18
C PRO A 28 -24.99 -17.68 11.75
N VAL A 29 -23.81 -17.21 11.34
CA VAL A 29 -23.56 -15.83 10.87
C VAL A 29 -24.65 -15.50 9.84
N PRO A 30 -25.65 -14.66 10.17
CA PRO A 30 -26.58 -14.22 9.15
C PRO A 30 -25.75 -13.41 8.17
N HIS A 31 -25.97 -13.59 6.87
CA HIS A 31 -25.52 -12.62 5.89
C HIS A 31 -26.17 -11.26 6.23
N LEU A 32 -25.50 -10.48 7.08
CA LEU A 32 -25.93 -9.13 7.42
C LEU A 32 -25.65 -8.26 6.19
N PRO A 33 -26.69 -7.68 5.57
CA PRO A 33 -26.50 -6.73 4.49
C PRO A 33 -25.68 -5.55 5.00
N SER A 34 -24.85 -4.97 4.12
CA SER A 34 -24.11 -3.73 4.39
C SER A 34 -25.07 -2.68 4.96
N PRO A 35 -24.77 -2.07 6.12
CA PRO A 35 -25.65 -1.06 6.71
C PRO A 35 -25.75 0.13 5.75
N ALA A 36 -26.96 0.64 5.56
CA ALA A 36 -27.19 1.83 4.74
C ALA A 36 -26.49 3.05 5.37
N PRO A 37 -26.03 4.02 4.56
CA PRO A 37 -25.42 5.25 5.08
C PRO A 37 -26.46 6.03 5.92
N GLY A 38 -26.10 6.39 7.16
CA GLY A 38 -26.95 7.14 8.09
C GLY A 38 -27.41 6.42 9.36
N ASP A 39 -27.07 5.15 9.59
CA ASP A 39 -27.50 4.45 10.80
C ASP A 39 -26.70 4.91 12.04
N LEU A 40 -27.34 5.67 12.93
CA LEU A 40 -26.90 5.90 14.33
C LEU A 40 -26.51 4.59 15.06
N ALA A 41 -27.02 3.45 14.58
CA ALA A 41 -26.65 2.12 15.04
C ALA A 41 -25.18 1.77 14.76
N ALA A 42 -24.59 2.17 13.62
CA ALA A 42 -23.20 1.85 13.29
C ALA A 42 -22.20 2.55 14.24
N GLY A 43 -22.44 3.83 14.55
CA GLY A 43 -21.66 4.58 15.53
C GLY A 43 -21.74 3.96 16.93
N ALA A 44 -22.95 3.70 17.42
CA ALA A 44 -23.18 3.04 18.71
C ALA A 44 -22.56 1.63 18.79
N LEU A 45 -22.61 0.88 17.68
CA LEU A 45 -21.93 -0.40 17.55
C LEU A 45 -20.41 -0.23 17.69
N THR A 46 -19.78 0.70 16.95
CA THR A 46 -18.32 0.93 17.09
C THR A 46 -17.91 1.32 18.51
N ASP A 47 -18.66 2.20 19.18
CA ASP A 47 -18.41 2.59 20.57
C ASP A 47 -18.54 1.41 21.54
N THR A 48 -19.58 0.60 21.35
CA THR A 48 -19.80 -0.62 22.15
C THR A 48 -18.69 -1.64 21.90
N PHE A 49 -18.22 -1.81 20.67
CA PHE A 49 -17.14 -2.73 20.31
C PHE A 49 -15.79 -2.31 20.90
N LEU A 50 -15.37 -1.06 20.71
CA LEU A 50 -14.13 -0.56 21.28
C LEU A 50 -14.17 -0.53 22.80
N GLY A 51 -15.30 -0.12 23.40
CA GLY A 51 -15.51 -0.21 24.84
C GLY A 51 -15.48 -1.64 25.37
N THR A 52 -15.83 -2.64 24.55
CA THR A 52 -15.69 -4.06 24.92
C THR A 52 -14.23 -4.50 24.84
N ILE A 53 -13.51 -4.17 23.76
CA ILE A 53 -12.09 -4.48 23.63
C ILE A 53 -11.30 -3.84 24.79
N GLN A 54 -11.57 -2.58 25.11
CA GLN A 54 -10.93 -1.86 26.20
C GLN A 54 -11.23 -2.50 27.57
N ARG A 55 -12.47 -2.97 27.81
CA ARG A 55 -12.83 -3.69 29.05
C ARG A 55 -12.22 -5.08 29.15
N LEU A 56 -12.04 -5.78 28.01
CA LEU A 56 -11.35 -7.08 27.98
C LEU A 56 -9.85 -6.94 28.22
N LEU A 57 -9.27 -5.77 27.93
CA LEU A 57 -7.85 -5.46 28.12
C LEU A 57 -7.53 -4.70 29.42
N ASP A 58 -8.54 -4.31 30.21
CA ASP A 58 -8.36 -3.53 31.44
C ASP A 58 -7.69 -4.36 32.55
N PRO A 59 -6.48 -3.98 33.03
CA PRO A 59 -5.77 -4.70 34.09
C PRO A 59 -6.47 -4.65 35.46
N GLY A 60 -7.45 -3.75 35.65
CA GLY A 60 -8.22 -3.60 36.88
C GLY A 60 -9.37 -4.59 37.06
N VAL A 61 -9.75 -5.34 36.01
CA VAL A 61 -10.77 -6.39 36.11
C VAL A 61 -10.11 -7.64 36.68
N PRO A 62 -10.51 -8.14 37.87
CA PRO A 62 -9.94 -9.36 38.41
C PRO A 62 -10.20 -10.51 37.42
N ARG A 63 -9.13 -11.13 36.91
CA ARG A 63 -9.20 -12.28 35.98
C ARG A 63 -10.06 -13.44 36.51
N GLN A 64 -10.33 -13.45 37.83
CA GLN A 64 -11.24 -14.39 38.49
C GLN A 64 -12.74 -14.17 38.17
N CYS A 65 -13.14 -13.01 37.62
CA CYS A 65 -14.51 -12.74 37.16
C CYS A 65 -14.77 -13.17 35.71
N LEU A 66 -13.72 -13.50 34.94
CA LEU A 66 -13.84 -14.04 33.59
C LEU A 66 -13.68 -15.57 33.70
N ILE A 67 -14.78 -16.31 33.58
CA ILE A 67 -14.78 -17.79 33.45
C ILE A 67 -14.35 -18.18 32.02
N LEU A 68 -13.37 -17.47 31.46
CA LEU A 68 -12.95 -17.64 30.07
C LEU A 68 -11.44 -17.87 30.07
N ASP A 69 -11.02 -18.97 29.47
CA ASP A 69 -9.60 -19.25 29.27
C ASP A 69 -8.97 -18.17 28.39
N TYR A 70 -7.64 -17.97 28.47
CA TYR A 70 -6.92 -16.97 27.66
C TYR A 70 -7.22 -17.12 26.15
N GLU A 71 -7.33 -18.36 25.67
CA GLU A 71 -7.75 -18.65 24.29
C GLU A 71 -9.15 -18.13 23.94
N ASP A 72 -10.10 -18.20 24.88
CA ASP A 72 -11.47 -17.72 24.66
C ASP A 72 -11.53 -16.19 24.60
N VAL A 73 -10.66 -15.52 25.36
CA VAL A 73 -10.50 -14.06 25.30
C VAL A 73 -9.92 -13.65 23.94
N VAL A 74 -8.86 -14.31 23.46
CA VAL A 74 -8.27 -14.04 22.14
C VAL A 74 -9.28 -14.30 21.02
N ARG A 75 -10.06 -15.40 21.09
CA ARG A 75 -11.10 -15.71 20.10
C ARG A 75 -12.22 -14.67 20.09
N SER A 76 -12.61 -14.17 21.26
CA SER A 76 -13.60 -13.09 21.41
C SER A 76 -13.07 -11.77 20.83
N LEU A 77 -11.81 -11.44 21.08
CA LEU A 77 -11.15 -10.25 20.51
C LEU A 77 -11.03 -10.33 18.98
N CYS A 78 -10.60 -11.47 18.44
CA CYS A 78 -10.56 -11.71 16.99
C CYS A 78 -11.94 -11.51 16.35
N SER A 79 -12.99 -12.02 17.00
CA SER A 79 -14.36 -11.88 16.51
C SER A 79 -14.84 -10.42 16.59
N ALA A 80 -14.53 -9.71 17.67
CA ALA A 80 -14.84 -8.28 17.80
C ALA A 80 -14.16 -7.46 16.70
N VAL A 81 -12.88 -7.73 16.41
CA VAL A 81 -12.12 -7.07 15.33
C VAL A 81 -12.72 -7.41 13.96
N ASN A 82 -13.16 -8.65 13.74
CA ASN A 82 -13.83 -9.03 12.49
C ASN A 82 -15.16 -8.30 12.29
N VAL A 83 -15.98 -8.18 13.34
CA VAL A 83 -17.24 -7.41 13.26
C VAL A 83 -16.94 -5.93 13.02
N TYR A 84 -15.96 -5.37 13.73
CA TYR A 84 -15.52 -4.00 13.54
C TYR A 84 -15.03 -3.74 12.11
N ASN A 85 -14.28 -4.70 11.53
CA ASN A 85 -13.87 -4.66 10.13
C ASN A 85 -15.07 -4.64 9.17
N LEU A 86 -16.11 -5.44 9.41
CA LEU A 86 -17.31 -5.44 8.58
C LEU A 86 -18.08 -4.11 8.66
N THR A 87 -18.13 -3.49 9.84
CA THR A 87 -18.76 -2.17 10.01
C THR A 87 -18.00 -1.06 9.29
N CYS A 88 -16.66 -1.11 9.29
CA CYS A 88 -15.83 -0.12 8.60
C CYS A 88 -15.76 -0.35 7.08
N ASN A 89 -16.01 -1.57 6.61
CA ASN A 89 -15.89 -1.90 5.19
C ASN A 89 -16.90 -1.13 4.34
N ASN A 90 -16.43 -0.33 3.39
CA ASN A 90 -17.23 0.52 2.50
C ASN A 90 -18.16 1.53 3.20
N CYS A 91 -17.97 1.83 4.50
CA CYS A 91 -18.77 2.80 5.23
C CYS A 91 -17.97 4.09 5.53
N SER A 92 -18.16 5.12 4.70
CA SER A 92 -17.43 6.40 4.82
C SER A 92 -17.65 7.11 6.16
N GLU A 93 -18.90 7.14 6.62
CA GLU A 93 -19.31 7.86 7.82
C GLU A 93 -18.63 7.24 9.04
N THR A 94 -18.74 5.92 9.18
CA THR A 94 -18.07 5.18 10.26
C THR A 94 -16.56 5.40 10.25
N CYS A 95 -15.90 5.32 9.09
CA CYS A 95 -14.45 5.52 9.03
C CYS A 95 -14.04 6.96 9.39
N THR A 96 -14.85 7.94 9.01
CA THR A 96 -14.63 9.35 9.33
C THR A 96 -14.83 9.61 10.83
N ASP A 97 -15.86 9.02 11.42
CA ASP A 97 -16.09 9.07 12.87
C ASP A 97 -14.92 8.44 13.62
N VAL A 98 -14.45 7.27 13.19
CA VAL A 98 -13.30 6.57 13.79
C VAL A 98 -12.01 7.41 13.76
N LEU A 99 -11.80 8.20 12.71
CA LEU A 99 -10.67 9.13 12.58
C LEU A 99 -10.80 10.31 13.55
N PHE A 100 -11.95 10.99 13.56
CA PHE A 100 -12.18 12.19 14.37
C PHE A 100 -12.38 11.90 15.85
N SER A 101 -12.90 10.73 16.21
CA SER A 101 -13.05 10.28 17.59
C SER A 101 -11.78 9.63 18.15
N ASN A 102 -10.66 9.65 17.41
CA ASN A 102 -9.38 9.07 17.82
C ASN A 102 -9.43 7.56 18.14
N LYS A 103 -10.42 6.84 17.63
CA LYS A 103 -10.55 5.38 17.86
C LYS A 103 -9.50 4.60 17.07
N ILE A 104 -9.05 5.14 15.94
CA ILE A 104 -8.00 4.53 15.13
C ILE A 104 -6.65 4.47 15.86
N THR A 105 -6.30 5.44 16.71
CA THR A 105 -5.02 5.39 17.44
C THR A 105 -5.01 4.25 18.44
N PHE A 106 -6.14 3.94 19.09
CA PHE A 106 -6.25 2.77 19.97
C PHE A 106 -6.00 1.45 19.21
N LEU A 107 -6.46 1.33 17.96
CA LEU A 107 -6.17 0.16 17.13
C LEU A 107 -4.68 0.08 16.78
N MET A 108 -4.04 1.23 16.52
CA MET A 108 -2.59 1.31 16.27
C MET A 108 -1.78 0.97 17.53
N ASP A 109 -2.18 1.47 18.71
CA ASP A 109 -1.59 1.14 20.01
C ASP A 109 -1.69 -0.36 20.31
N LEU A 110 -2.86 -0.96 20.05
CA LEU A 110 -3.03 -2.40 20.23
C LEU A 110 -2.18 -3.18 19.23
N LEU A 111 -2.12 -2.74 17.97
CA LEU A 111 -1.30 -3.37 16.93
C LEU A 111 0.20 -3.30 17.26
N ILE A 112 0.72 -2.13 17.64
CA ILE A 112 2.14 -1.98 18.01
C ILE A 112 2.46 -2.81 19.25
N HIS A 113 1.55 -2.89 20.22
CA HIS A 113 1.74 -3.73 21.40
C HIS A 113 1.87 -5.20 21.01
N GLN A 114 0.95 -5.71 20.17
CA GLN A 114 1.02 -7.09 19.66
C GLN A 114 2.33 -7.33 18.90
N LEU A 115 2.72 -6.42 18.00
CA LEU A 115 3.98 -6.54 17.25
C LEU A 115 5.21 -6.45 18.16
N THR A 116 5.19 -5.64 19.22
CA THR A 116 6.32 -5.51 20.15
C THR A 116 6.50 -6.76 21.02
N VAL A 117 5.40 -7.42 21.39
CA VAL A 117 5.44 -8.66 22.17
C VAL A 117 5.98 -9.82 21.33
N TYR A 118 5.64 -9.86 20.04
CA TYR A 118 5.87 -11.05 19.22
C TYR A 118 6.99 -10.91 18.17
N VAL A 119 7.33 -9.70 17.71
CA VAL A 119 8.41 -9.45 16.74
C VAL A 119 9.73 -9.19 17.48
N PRO A 120 10.79 -9.98 17.26
CA PRO A 120 12.08 -9.76 17.89
C PRO A 120 12.73 -8.45 17.43
N ASP A 121 13.47 -7.78 18.31
CA ASP A 121 14.22 -6.56 17.97
C ASP A 121 15.29 -6.83 16.89
N GLU A 122 15.58 -5.80 16.07
CA GLU A 122 16.33 -5.84 14.81
C GLU A 122 17.64 -6.65 14.83
N ASN A 123 18.37 -6.63 15.96
CA ASN A 123 19.62 -7.38 16.12
C ASN A 123 19.45 -8.91 16.02
N ASN A 124 18.25 -9.45 16.27
CA ASN A 124 17.96 -10.89 16.20
C ASN A 124 17.28 -11.33 14.88
N ALA A 125 16.71 -10.41 14.11
CA ALA A 125 16.03 -10.69 12.84
C ALA A 125 17.02 -11.04 11.72
N ILE A 126 18.17 -10.35 11.67
CA ILE A 126 19.27 -10.62 10.72
C ILE A 126 19.95 -11.98 11.02
N LEU A 127 19.84 -12.46 12.26
CA LEU A 127 20.42 -13.73 12.74
C LEU A 127 19.52 -14.96 12.49
N GLY A 128 18.42 -14.84 11.76
CA GLY A 128 17.56 -15.98 11.39
C GLY A 128 16.79 -16.59 12.55
N ARG A 129 16.57 -15.84 13.64
CA ARG A 129 15.61 -16.26 14.67
C ARG A 129 14.21 -15.93 14.19
N ASN A 130 13.50 -16.96 13.73
CA ASN A 130 12.11 -16.89 13.27
C ASN A 130 11.25 -16.06 14.25
N ALA A 131 10.44 -15.15 13.72
CA ALA A 131 9.43 -14.47 14.52
C ALA A 131 8.57 -15.52 15.25
N ASN A 132 8.14 -15.23 16.48
CA ASN A 132 7.39 -16.21 17.26
C ASN A 132 6.20 -16.71 16.44
N LYS A 133 5.95 -18.02 16.36
CA LYS A 133 4.80 -18.56 15.59
C LYS A 133 3.45 -17.98 16.06
N GLN A 134 3.43 -17.36 17.24
CA GLN A 134 2.30 -16.63 17.84
C GLN A 134 2.11 -15.19 17.31
N VAL A 135 3.09 -14.56 16.63
CA VAL A 135 2.89 -13.26 15.93
C VAL A 135 1.72 -13.36 14.94
N PHE A 136 1.58 -14.54 14.34
CA PHE A 136 0.63 -14.88 13.29
C PHE A 136 -0.73 -15.32 13.84
N GLU A 137 -1.01 -15.03 15.12
CA GLU A 137 -2.35 -15.14 15.68
C GLU A 137 -3.37 -14.29 14.90
N GLY A 138 -4.63 -14.70 14.92
CA GLY A 138 -5.70 -14.05 14.18
C GLY A 138 -5.93 -12.58 14.57
N LEU A 139 -5.51 -12.17 15.77
CA LEU A 139 -5.73 -10.83 16.29
C LEU A 139 -4.88 -9.79 15.57
N THR A 140 -3.56 -9.99 15.48
CA THR A 140 -2.63 -9.08 14.76
C THR A 140 -3.06 -8.93 13.30
N THR A 141 -3.38 -10.05 12.66
CA THR A 141 -3.89 -10.10 11.29
C THR A 141 -5.19 -9.30 11.13
N GLY A 142 -6.14 -9.46 12.06
CA GLY A 142 -7.38 -8.69 12.08
C GLY A 142 -7.15 -7.19 12.27
N LEU A 143 -6.23 -6.80 13.14
CA LEU A 143 -5.89 -5.39 13.41
C LEU A 143 -5.25 -4.72 12.20
N LEU A 144 -4.32 -5.40 11.51
CA LEU A 144 -3.74 -4.93 10.26
C LEU A 144 -4.83 -4.75 9.18
N LYS A 145 -5.71 -5.75 9.05
CA LYS A 145 -6.81 -5.74 8.07
C LYS A 145 -7.75 -4.55 8.30
N VAL A 146 -8.25 -4.38 9.51
CA VAL A 146 -9.21 -3.29 9.78
C VAL A 146 -8.57 -1.92 9.65
N SER A 147 -7.31 -1.79 10.06
CA SER A 147 -6.54 -0.56 9.89
C SER A 147 -6.40 -0.19 8.42
N ALA A 148 -6.03 -1.16 7.57
CA ALA A 148 -5.93 -0.96 6.13
C ALA A 148 -7.29 -0.60 5.50
N VAL A 149 -8.38 -1.24 5.92
CA VAL A 149 -9.75 -0.94 5.46
C VAL A 149 -10.16 0.48 5.84
N VAL A 150 -9.92 0.91 7.07
CA VAL A 150 -10.25 2.28 7.51
C VAL A 150 -9.47 3.31 6.70
N LEU A 151 -8.15 3.14 6.56
CA LEU A 151 -7.33 4.07 5.76
C LEU A 151 -7.76 4.09 4.28
N GLY A 152 -8.05 2.93 3.68
CA GLY A 152 -8.55 2.84 2.31
C GLY A 152 -9.93 3.47 2.12
N CYS A 153 -10.83 3.33 3.10
CA CYS A 153 -12.15 3.97 3.08
C CYS A 153 -12.06 5.50 3.21
N LEU A 154 -11.16 6.00 4.07
CA LEU A 154 -10.87 7.43 4.22
C LEU A 154 -10.32 8.04 2.93
N MET A 155 -9.50 7.29 2.19
CA MET A 155 -9.04 7.70 0.87
C MET A 155 -10.17 7.82 -0.15
N ALA A 156 -11.02 6.80 -0.25
CA ALA A 156 -12.09 6.75 -1.25
C ALA A 156 -13.12 7.86 -1.07
N ASN A 157 -13.35 8.30 0.18
CA ASN A 157 -14.46 9.19 0.54
C ASN A 157 -14.02 10.57 1.06
N ARG A 158 -12.85 11.05 0.64
CA ARG A 158 -12.35 12.36 1.05
C ARG A 158 -13.41 13.45 0.83
N PRO A 159 -13.68 14.33 1.82
CA PRO A 159 -14.64 15.42 1.66
C PRO A 159 -14.15 16.41 0.58
N ASN A 160 -14.74 16.30 -0.61
CA ASN A 160 -14.60 17.29 -1.67
C ASN A 160 -15.34 18.56 -1.24
N GLY A 161 -14.65 19.69 -1.20
CA GLY A 161 -15.20 21.00 -0.78
C GLY A 161 -16.27 21.59 -1.71
N SER A 162 -17.02 20.78 -2.46
CA SER A 162 -17.94 21.21 -3.50
C SER A 162 -19.13 20.26 -3.64
N SER A 163 -20.05 20.30 -2.68
CA SER A 163 -21.44 19.86 -2.86
C SER A 163 -22.36 20.48 -1.82
N ARG A 164 -22.59 21.79 -1.94
CA ARG A 164 -23.81 22.41 -1.41
C ARG A 164 -24.60 22.94 -2.60
N PRO A 165 -25.89 22.56 -2.79
CA PRO A 165 -26.72 23.13 -3.83
C PRO A 165 -26.77 24.66 -3.66
N ALA A 166 -26.51 25.38 -4.75
CA ALA A 166 -26.56 26.83 -4.77
C ALA A 166 -27.94 27.34 -4.33
N LEU A 167 -28.00 28.08 -3.21
CA LEU A 167 -29.02 29.09 -3.00
C LEU A 167 -28.39 30.49 -3.19
N PRO A 168 -29.11 31.47 -3.75
CA PRO A 168 -28.51 32.71 -4.22
C PRO A 168 -27.96 33.59 -3.09
N LYS A 169 -26.84 34.24 -3.40
CA LYS A 169 -26.07 35.18 -2.58
C LYS A 169 -26.91 36.34 -2.04
N ILE A 170 -26.74 36.66 -0.75
CA ILE A 170 -26.72 38.06 -0.27
C ILE A 170 -25.47 38.23 0.59
N ALA A 171 -24.73 39.28 0.29
CA ALA A 171 -23.42 39.61 0.83
C ALA A 171 -23.48 40.20 2.24
N ALA A 172 -22.52 39.82 3.09
CA ALA A 172 -21.85 40.71 4.05
C ALA A 172 -20.60 40.01 4.60
N GLN A 173 -19.52 40.78 4.70
CA GLN A 173 -18.19 40.41 5.19
C GLN A 173 -18.25 39.94 6.64
N ASP A 174 -17.42 38.96 7.01
CA ASP A 174 -16.67 39.01 8.28
C ASP A 174 -15.52 37.99 8.32
N MET A 175 -14.37 38.48 8.77
CA MET A 175 -13.15 37.71 9.00
C MET A 175 -13.33 36.71 10.14
N LYS A 176 -13.18 35.41 9.85
CA LYS A 176 -12.55 34.42 10.75
C LYS A 176 -12.20 33.18 9.93
N ASN A 177 -10.89 32.94 9.73
CA ASN A 177 -10.35 31.74 9.11
C ASN A 177 -10.77 30.50 9.94
N LYS A 178 -11.94 29.94 9.67
CA LYS A 178 -12.26 28.56 10.04
C LYS A 178 -11.58 27.68 9.00
N PRO A 179 -10.74 26.69 9.40
CA PRO A 179 -10.23 25.71 8.45
C PRO A 179 -11.42 25.07 7.75
N SER A 180 -11.32 24.91 6.42
CA SER A 180 -12.37 24.20 5.69
C SER A 180 -12.45 22.76 6.24
N GLN A 181 -13.62 22.11 6.16
CA GLN A 181 -13.75 20.72 6.62
C GLN A 181 -12.71 19.79 5.98
N GLY A 182 -12.29 20.09 4.73
CA GLY A 182 -11.22 19.37 4.05
C GLY A 182 -9.83 19.60 4.63
N ASP A 183 -9.53 20.78 5.18
CA ASP A 183 -8.23 21.07 5.79
C ASP A 183 -8.11 20.42 7.17
N ALA A 184 -9.20 20.42 7.95
CA ALA A 184 -9.26 19.70 9.22
C ALA A 184 -9.08 18.19 9.02
N PHE A 185 -9.71 17.62 7.99
CA PHE A 185 -9.52 16.23 7.59
C PHE A 185 -8.06 15.93 7.21
N ASN A 186 -7.46 16.76 6.33
CA ASN A 186 -6.07 16.54 5.88
C ASN A 186 -5.08 16.64 7.04
N SER A 187 -5.22 17.64 7.92
CA SER A 187 -4.37 17.79 9.12
C SER A 187 -4.49 16.56 10.01
N ARG A 188 -5.71 16.09 10.25
CA ARG A 188 -5.96 14.94 11.12
C ARG A 188 -5.37 13.65 10.58
N VAL A 189 -5.43 13.46 9.27
CA VAL A 189 -4.81 12.32 8.58
C VAL A 189 -3.29 12.41 8.65
N GLN A 190 -2.71 13.59 8.42
CA GLN A 190 -1.26 13.81 8.58
C GLN A 190 -0.81 13.47 9.99
N ASP A 191 -1.51 13.96 11.02
CA ASP A 191 -1.22 13.66 12.42
C ASP A 191 -1.26 12.15 12.72
N LEU A 192 -2.24 11.44 12.15
CA LEU A 192 -2.35 9.99 12.30
C LEU A 192 -1.15 9.26 11.67
N ILE A 193 -0.76 9.63 10.44
CA ILE A 193 0.37 9.00 9.76
C ILE A 193 1.67 9.32 10.52
N SER A 194 1.88 10.57 10.93
CA SER A 194 3.01 10.96 11.77
C SER A 194 3.07 10.15 13.06
N TYR A 195 1.92 9.95 13.71
CA TYR A 195 1.84 9.14 14.92
C TYR A 195 2.19 7.67 14.66
N VAL A 196 1.67 7.06 13.58
CA VAL A 196 2.00 5.68 13.17
C VAL A 196 3.51 5.51 12.94
N VAL A 197 4.15 6.51 12.31
CA VAL A 197 5.60 6.54 12.10
C VAL A 197 6.35 6.68 13.43
N ASN A 198 5.97 7.65 14.27
CA ASN A 198 6.65 7.93 15.54
C ASN A 198 6.53 6.81 16.57
N VAL A 199 5.44 6.04 16.53
CA VAL A 199 5.24 4.84 17.36
C VAL A 199 6.16 3.68 16.92
N GLY A 200 6.80 3.78 15.75
CA GLY A 200 7.72 2.76 15.22
C GLY A 200 7.01 1.58 14.55
N LEU A 201 5.78 1.79 14.06
CA LEU A 201 5.03 0.72 13.38
C LEU A 201 5.76 0.24 12.12
N VAL A 202 6.35 1.17 11.36
CA VAL A 202 7.09 0.84 10.13
C VAL A 202 8.27 -0.07 10.43
N ASP A 203 9.05 0.22 11.48
CA ASP A 203 10.20 -0.58 11.91
C ASP A 203 9.78 -1.97 12.38
N LYS A 204 8.69 -2.07 13.15
CA LYS A 204 8.16 -3.38 13.58
C LYS A 204 7.60 -4.20 12.42
N LEU A 205 6.95 -3.58 11.45
CA LEU A 205 6.53 -4.26 10.21
C LEU A 205 7.74 -4.70 9.38
N CYS A 206 8.80 -3.89 9.31
CA CYS A 206 10.06 -4.27 8.69
C CYS A 206 10.64 -5.55 9.31
N GLY A 207 10.72 -5.62 10.65
CA GLY A 207 11.11 -6.82 11.36
C GLY A 207 10.24 -8.04 11.02
N CYS A 208 8.93 -7.85 10.85
CA CYS A 208 8.02 -8.91 10.41
C CYS A 208 8.34 -9.39 8.98
N PHE A 209 8.55 -8.49 8.01
CA PHE A 209 8.90 -8.87 6.64
C PHE A 209 10.25 -9.57 6.54
N LEU A 210 11.27 -9.06 7.25
CA LEU A 210 12.62 -9.64 7.27
C LEU A 210 12.68 -11.00 7.98
N SER A 211 11.71 -11.31 8.85
CA SER A 211 11.63 -12.63 9.50
C SER A 211 11.24 -13.76 8.54
N VAL A 212 10.73 -13.43 7.36
CA VAL A 212 10.28 -14.39 6.35
C VAL A 212 11.49 -14.81 5.50
N GLN A 213 11.97 -16.03 5.72
CA GLN A 213 13.14 -16.57 5.00
C GLN A 213 12.79 -17.66 3.97
N GLY A 214 11.49 -17.91 3.73
CA GLY A 214 11.07 -18.96 2.81
C GLY A 214 9.63 -18.84 2.30
N PRO A 215 9.12 -19.87 1.60
CA PRO A 215 7.82 -19.82 0.94
C PRO A 215 6.73 -19.73 2.00
N VAL A 216 5.72 -18.91 1.72
CA VAL A 216 4.55 -18.72 2.60
C VAL A 216 3.52 -19.84 2.47
N ASP A 217 3.84 -20.88 1.70
CA ASP A 217 2.94 -22.00 1.37
C ASP A 217 2.68 -22.91 2.58
N GLU A 218 3.64 -23.01 3.49
CA GLU A 218 3.56 -23.91 4.65
C GLU A 218 2.59 -23.41 5.73
N ASP A 219 2.41 -22.09 5.85
CA ASP A 219 1.46 -21.50 6.81
C ASP A 219 0.65 -20.36 6.15
N PRO A 220 -0.62 -20.62 5.78
CA PRO A 220 -1.47 -19.60 5.15
C PRO A 220 -1.70 -18.37 6.05
N ARG A 221 -1.54 -18.49 7.37
CA ARG A 221 -1.70 -17.34 8.29
C ARG A 221 -0.59 -16.32 8.10
N VAL A 222 0.63 -16.79 7.83
CA VAL A 222 1.78 -15.92 7.51
C VAL A 222 1.50 -15.16 6.22
N ALA A 223 1.01 -15.83 5.19
CA ALA A 223 0.66 -15.18 3.92
C ALA A 223 -0.38 -14.06 4.11
N VAL A 224 -1.47 -14.34 4.85
CA VAL A 224 -2.54 -13.37 5.10
C VAL A 224 -2.05 -12.20 5.97
N LEU A 225 -1.20 -12.46 6.98
CA LEU A 225 -0.58 -11.41 7.79
C LEU A 225 0.26 -10.47 6.91
N LEU A 226 1.16 -11.03 6.09
CA LEU A 226 2.04 -10.25 5.21
C LEU A 226 1.25 -9.44 4.18
N GLN A 227 0.17 -10.02 3.66
CA GLN A 227 -0.75 -9.32 2.77
C GLN A 227 -1.38 -8.10 3.47
N HIS A 228 -1.91 -8.26 4.68
CA HIS A 228 -2.52 -7.14 5.41
C HIS A 228 -1.50 -6.12 5.91
N ALA A 229 -0.27 -6.54 6.26
CA ALA A 229 0.84 -5.65 6.57
C ALA A 229 1.21 -4.77 5.37
N ALA A 230 1.40 -5.38 4.20
CA ALA A 230 1.68 -4.64 2.97
C ALA A 230 0.50 -3.75 2.57
N GLY A 231 -0.75 -4.19 2.79
CA GLY A 231 -1.96 -3.39 2.56
C GLY A 231 -2.09 -2.19 3.48
N LEU A 232 -1.67 -2.29 4.74
CA LEU A 232 -1.63 -1.14 5.64
C LEU A 232 -0.61 -0.10 5.17
N LEU A 233 0.60 -0.55 4.80
CA LEU A 233 1.64 0.35 4.26
C LEU A 233 1.21 0.99 2.94
N GLN A 234 0.56 0.22 2.05
CA GLN A 234 -0.04 0.74 0.82
C GLN A 234 -1.02 1.86 1.14
N ALA A 235 -2.02 1.58 1.99
CA ALA A 235 -3.07 2.54 2.32
C ALA A 235 -2.49 3.81 2.98
N ALA A 236 -1.48 3.67 3.84
CA ALA A 236 -0.77 4.80 4.43
C ALA A 236 -0.05 5.64 3.36
N CYS A 237 0.66 5.03 2.40
CA CYS A 237 1.32 5.75 1.30
C CYS A 237 0.32 6.49 0.42
N SER A 238 -0.73 5.79 0.00
CA SER A 238 -1.76 6.33 -0.88
C SER A 238 -2.55 7.47 -0.19
N LEU A 239 -2.81 7.35 1.11
CA LEU A 239 -3.47 8.39 1.90
C LEU A 239 -2.54 9.58 2.15
N CYS A 240 -1.26 9.33 2.45
CA CYS A 240 -0.24 10.37 2.55
C CYS A 240 -0.17 11.19 1.26
N PHE A 241 -0.05 10.52 0.11
CA PHE A 241 -0.05 11.16 -1.20
C PHE A 241 -1.32 12.01 -1.40
N ALA A 242 -2.50 11.50 -1.03
CA ALA A 242 -3.74 12.23 -1.21
C ALA A 242 -3.80 13.53 -0.38
N VAL A 243 -3.24 13.54 0.82
CA VAL A 243 -3.26 14.72 1.71
C VAL A 243 -2.12 15.70 1.46
N THR A 244 -0.96 15.25 0.97
CA THR A 244 0.20 16.10 0.66
C THR A 244 0.25 16.54 -0.81
N GLY A 245 -0.28 15.74 -1.73
CA GLY A 245 -0.09 15.84 -3.18
C GLY A 245 -0.99 16.84 -3.93
N ARG A 246 -1.68 17.77 -3.25
CA ARG A 246 -2.67 18.65 -3.90
C ARG A 246 -2.11 19.61 -4.97
N SER A 247 -0.78 19.76 -5.10
CA SER A 247 -0.19 20.80 -5.94
C SER A 247 0.96 20.34 -6.86
N TYR A 248 1.35 19.05 -6.86
CA TYR A 248 2.60 18.60 -7.47
C TYR A 248 2.44 17.29 -8.26
N SER A 249 3.07 17.24 -9.44
CA SER A 249 3.27 16.01 -10.22
C SER A 249 4.09 14.99 -9.42
N ILE A 250 3.94 13.69 -9.69
CA ILE A 250 4.79 12.61 -9.11
C ILE A 250 6.27 12.85 -9.42
N PHE A 251 6.55 13.57 -10.51
CA PHE A 251 7.90 13.87 -11.00
C PHE A 251 8.51 15.15 -10.40
N ASP A 252 7.79 15.89 -9.56
CA ASP A 252 8.31 17.13 -8.95
C ASP A 252 9.17 16.83 -7.71
N SER A 253 10.41 17.30 -7.71
CA SER A 253 11.42 16.98 -6.68
C SER A 253 11.23 17.65 -5.31
N ASN A 254 10.27 18.58 -5.17
CA ASN A 254 10.17 19.47 -3.99
C ASN A 254 9.04 19.08 -3.02
N ARG A 255 8.82 17.78 -2.86
CA ARG A 255 7.78 17.23 -1.98
C ARG A 255 8.27 17.24 -0.54
N GLN A 256 7.69 18.11 0.28
CA GLN A 256 7.84 18.02 1.72
C GLN A 256 6.87 16.95 2.23
N ASP A 257 7.41 15.92 2.89
CA ASP A 257 6.61 14.95 3.64
C ASP A 257 6.55 15.39 5.12
N PRO A 258 5.46 16.04 5.56
CA PRO A 258 5.31 16.44 6.95
C PRO A 258 5.07 15.24 7.89
N THR A 259 4.79 14.05 7.34
CA THR A 259 4.44 12.86 8.13
C THR A 259 5.66 12.03 8.54
N GLY A 260 6.79 12.20 7.86
CA GLY A 260 7.98 11.38 8.06
C GLY A 260 7.87 9.94 7.55
N LEU A 261 6.73 9.56 6.92
CA LEU A 261 6.50 8.22 6.39
C LEU A 261 7.53 7.83 5.34
N THR A 262 7.84 8.75 4.42
CA THR A 262 8.82 8.51 3.37
C THR A 262 10.21 8.28 3.96
N ALA A 263 10.61 9.07 4.95
CA ALA A 263 11.90 8.92 5.63
C ALA A 263 11.99 7.59 6.40
N ALA A 264 10.92 7.18 7.08
CA ALA A 264 10.87 5.89 7.77
C ALA A 264 10.95 4.69 6.80
N LEU A 265 10.24 4.75 5.67
CA LEU A 265 10.31 3.72 4.64
C LEU A 265 11.68 3.68 3.94
N GLN A 266 12.34 4.83 3.75
CA GLN A 266 13.72 4.88 3.26
C GLN A 266 14.72 4.28 4.26
N ALA A 267 14.56 4.59 5.55
CA ALA A 267 15.44 4.10 6.62
C ALA A 267 15.37 2.57 6.77
N THR A 268 14.21 1.99 6.46
CA THR A 268 13.92 0.55 6.56
C THR A 268 14.02 -0.20 5.23
N ASP A 269 14.64 0.40 4.20
CA ASP A 269 14.76 -0.17 2.85
C ASP A 269 13.42 -0.71 2.30
N LEU A 270 12.41 0.17 2.27
CA LEU A 270 11.02 -0.13 1.88
C LEU A 270 10.36 -1.17 2.81
N ALA A 271 10.58 -1.01 4.12
CA ALA A 271 10.15 -1.94 5.17
C ALA A 271 10.58 -3.39 4.91
N GLY A 272 11.68 -3.63 4.18
CA GLY A 272 12.15 -4.97 3.84
C GLY A 272 11.21 -5.76 2.90
N VAL A 273 10.21 -5.12 2.28
CA VAL A 273 9.23 -5.84 1.44
C VAL A 273 9.88 -6.46 0.20
N LEU A 274 10.85 -5.78 -0.42
CA LEU A 274 11.57 -6.33 -1.57
C LEU A 274 12.39 -7.57 -1.19
N HIS A 275 13.02 -7.55 -0.01
CA HIS A 275 13.74 -8.70 0.53
C HIS A 275 12.79 -9.88 0.78
N MET A 276 11.65 -9.63 1.44
CA MET A 276 10.63 -10.65 1.68
C MET A 276 10.14 -11.26 0.37
N LEU A 277 9.82 -10.45 -0.65
CA LEU A 277 9.42 -10.97 -1.96
C LEU A 277 10.49 -11.85 -2.60
N TYR A 278 11.75 -11.45 -2.50
CA TYR A 278 12.86 -12.25 -3.00
C TYR A 278 12.93 -13.62 -2.28
N CYS A 279 12.82 -13.64 -0.95
CA CYS A 279 12.82 -14.85 -0.16
C CYS A 279 11.62 -15.77 -0.46
N VAL A 280 10.42 -15.21 -0.58
CA VAL A 280 9.19 -15.98 -0.86
C VAL A 280 9.23 -16.59 -2.26
N LEU A 281 9.73 -15.86 -3.27
CA LEU A 281 9.74 -16.31 -4.66
C LEU A 281 10.90 -17.25 -5.01
N PHE A 282 12.06 -17.09 -4.37
CA PHE A 282 13.31 -17.79 -4.75
C PHE A 282 13.87 -18.73 -3.68
N HIS A 283 13.08 -19.10 -2.68
CA HIS A 283 13.52 -20.06 -1.67
C HIS A 283 14.00 -21.39 -2.31
N GLY A 284 15.17 -21.88 -1.89
CA GLY A 284 15.74 -23.15 -2.36
C GLY A 284 16.52 -23.11 -3.67
N ALA A 285 16.64 -21.96 -4.35
CA ALA A 285 17.36 -21.87 -5.63
C ALA A 285 18.90 -22.07 -5.53
N ILE A 286 19.43 -22.22 -4.31
CA ILE A 286 20.85 -22.49 -4.04
C ILE A 286 21.12 -24.00 -3.96
N SER A 287 20.09 -24.84 -3.83
CA SER A 287 20.28 -26.27 -3.52
C SER A 287 20.43 -27.19 -4.73
N ASP A 288 20.25 -26.71 -5.97
CA ASP A 288 20.46 -27.58 -7.13
C ASP A 288 20.83 -26.82 -8.42
N PRO A 289 22.12 -26.75 -8.81
CA PRO A 289 22.54 -26.20 -10.10
C PRO A 289 22.15 -27.11 -11.30
N SER A 290 21.47 -28.23 -11.07
CA SER A 290 21.06 -29.20 -12.10
C SER A 290 19.54 -29.30 -12.33
N ALA A 291 18.71 -28.60 -11.55
CA ALA A 291 17.27 -28.58 -11.78
C ALA A 291 16.92 -27.60 -12.93
N THR A 292 16.80 -28.15 -14.13
CA THR A 292 16.18 -27.50 -15.29
C THR A 292 14.68 -27.32 -15.07
N SER A 293 14.29 -26.37 -14.23
CA SER A 293 13.02 -25.61 -14.23
C SER A 293 12.84 -24.91 -12.87
N PRO A 294 12.68 -23.57 -12.82
CA PRO A 294 12.15 -22.93 -11.61
C PRO A 294 10.72 -23.43 -11.39
N LYS A 295 10.28 -23.61 -10.13
CA LYS A 295 8.89 -23.98 -9.75
C LYS A 295 7.88 -23.30 -10.71
N GLU A 296 7.31 -24.05 -11.65
CA GLU A 296 6.60 -23.49 -12.81
C GLU A 296 5.24 -22.87 -12.44
N THR A 297 4.82 -22.89 -11.18
CA THR A 297 3.58 -22.23 -10.75
C THR A 297 3.66 -21.83 -9.29
N TYR A 298 3.44 -20.53 -9.01
CA TYR A 298 3.30 -20.03 -7.65
C TYR A 298 1.96 -20.43 -7.04
N SER A 299 1.93 -20.66 -5.74
CA SER A 299 0.67 -20.86 -5.01
C SER A 299 -0.18 -19.58 -5.01
N GLN A 300 -1.48 -19.74 -4.76
CA GLN A 300 -2.40 -18.61 -4.61
C GLN A 300 -1.97 -17.65 -3.49
N ASN A 301 -1.46 -18.18 -2.37
CA ASN A 301 -0.98 -17.39 -1.24
C ASN A 301 0.24 -16.54 -1.64
N THR A 302 1.19 -17.14 -2.35
CA THR A 302 2.38 -16.44 -2.86
C THR A 302 1.98 -15.33 -3.85
N VAL A 303 1.04 -15.62 -4.76
CA VAL A 303 0.50 -14.63 -5.72
C VAL A 303 -0.18 -13.46 -5.00
N GLN A 304 -0.97 -13.73 -3.96
CA GLN A 304 -1.65 -12.69 -3.17
C GLN A 304 -0.67 -11.79 -2.42
N VAL A 305 0.34 -12.38 -1.77
CA VAL A 305 1.42 -11.62 -1.12
C VAL A 305 2.16 -10.78 -2.14
N ALA A 306 2.59 -11.37 -3.27
CA ALA A 306 3.29 -10.65 -4.33
C ALA A 306 2.48 -9.47 -4.89
N THR A 307 1.19 -9.69 -5.18
CA THR A 307 0.29 -8.65 -5.69
C THR A 307 0.19 -7.49 -4.70
N GLN A 308 0.00 -7.79 -3.41
CA GLN A 308 -0.20 -6.76 -2.40
C GLN A 308 1.09 -6.01 -2.05
N SER A 309 2.23 -6.68 -2.08
CA SER A 309 3.53 -6.04 -1.95
C SER A 309 3.84 -5.11 -3.12
N LEU A 310 3.55 -5.50 -4.37
CA LEU A 310 3.74 -4.62 -5.53
C LEU A 310 2.81 -3.41 -5.50
N ARG A 311 1.56 -3.56 -5.03
CA ARG A 311 0.66 -2.43 -4.79
C ARG A 311 1.24 -1.42 -3.82
N PHE A 312 1.82 -1.90 -2.73
CA PHE A 312 2.55 -1.04 -1.78
C PHE A 312 3.72 -0.33 -2.47
N LEU A 313 4.57 -1.06 -3.20
CA LEU A 313 5.72 -0.48 -3.91
C LEU A 313 5.29 0.57 -4.93
N ASN A 314 4.22 0.33 -5.70
CA ASN A 314 3.64 1.28 -6.65
C ASN A 314 3.09 2.53 -5.94
N SER A 315 2.45 2.35 -4.80
CA SER A 315 1.93 3.46 -3.99
C SER A 315 3.05 4.30 -3.38
N PHE A 316 4.14 3.66 -2.96
CA PHE A 316 5.34 4.35 -2.48
C PHE A 316 6.06 5.09 -3.61
N ALA A 317 6.17 4.49 -4.80
CA ALA A 317 6.73 5.16 -5.98
C ALA A 317 5.95 6.42 -6.38
N ALA A 318 4.62 6.40 -6.24
CA ALA A 318 3.80 7.59 -6.45
C ALA A 318 4.00 8.65 -5.35
N LEU A 319 4.31 8.23 -4.12
CA LEU A 319 4.59 9.11 -2.99
C LEU A 319 5.95 9.81 -3.15
N ASP A 320 7.02 9.04 -3.32
CA ASP A 320 8.40 9.50 -3.53
C ASP A 320 9.11 8.59 -4.54
N LEU A 321 9.11 9.03 -5.81
CA LEU A 321 9.73 8.32 -6.91
C LEU A 321 11.26 8.23 -6.78
N PRO A 322 12.01 9.32 -6.50
CA PRO A 322 13.46 9.23 -6.26
C PRO A 322 13.85 8.24 -5.17
N ALA A 323 13.08 8.16 -4.08
CA ALA A 323 13.29 7.21 -3.00
C ALA A 323 13.07 5.77 -3.47
N PHE A 324 12.00 5.53 -4.23
CA PHE A 324 11.67 4.22 -4.76
C PHE A 324 12.71 3.70 -5.76
N GLN A 325 13.23 4.57 -6.64
CA GLN A 325 14.20 4.19 -7.67
C GLN A 325 15.62 3.92 -7.13
N VAL A 326 15.82 4.09 -5.81
CA VAL A 326 17.07 3.86 -5.07
C VAL A 326 18.29 4.50 -5.74
N LYS A 327 18.46 5.80 -5.50
CA LYS A 327 19.73 6.49 -5.72
C LYS A 327 20.60 6.39 -4.48
N ARG A 328 21.21 5.23 -4.22
CA ARG A 328 22.22 5.08 -3.16
C ARG A 328 23.64 4.93 -3.72
N CYS A 329 24.09 5.99 -4.40
CA CYS A 329 25.50 6.41 -4.43
C CYS A 329 25.63 7.84 -5.01
N MET A 330 25.28 8.87 -4.23
CA MET A 330 25.90 10.20 -4.41
C MET A 330 27.29 10.19 -3.77
N CYS A 331 28.19 9.37 -4.32
CA CYS A 331 29.64 9.46 -4.13
C CYS A 331 30.34 9.24 -5.48
N TYR A 332 29.98 10.04 -6.48
CA TYR A 332 30.91 10.46 -7.54
C TYR A 332 30.60 11.93 -7.86
N SER A 333 31.01 12.82 -6.95
CA SER A 333 31.48 14.14 -7.36
C SER A 333 32.99 14.01 -7.57
N PRO A 334 33.50 14.03 -8.81
CA PRO A 334 34.94 14.01 -9.05
C PRO A 334 35.47 15.43 -8.95
N LEU A 335 35.43 16.07 -7.78
CA LEU A 335 36.23 17.27 -7.53
C LEU A 335 36.38 17.52 -6.01
N LEU A 336 37.62 17.30 -5.56
CA LEU A 336 38.30 17.84 -4.38
C LEU A 336 38.16 17.10 -3.04
N ALA A 337 39.33 16.55 -2.64
CA ALA A 337 39.86 16.39 -1.28
C ALA A 337 39.85 14.96 -0.67
N PRO A 338 40.78 14.62 0.25
CA PRO A 338 41.86 13.69 -0.07
C PRO A 338 41.85 12.40 0.76
N ALA A 339 42.62 11.43 0.28
CA ALA A 339 42.81 10.11 0.85
C ALA A 339 43.29 10.14 2.32
N SER A 340 42.68 9.29 3.14
CA SER A 340 43.30 8.71 4.33
C SER A 340 42.89 7.24 4.41
N PRO A 341 43.83 6.29 4.33
CA PRO A 341 43.52 4.87 4.40
C PRO A 341 43.80 4.34 5.81
N SER A 342 42.74 4.04 6.56
CA SER A 342 42.86 3.24 7.78
C SER A 342 41.62 2.38 8.02
N GLY A 343 41.72 1.14 7.55
CA GLY A 343 41.25 -0.07 8.23
C GLY A 343 39.81 -0.12 8.72
N GLY A 344 38.91 -0.66 7.89
CA GLY A 344 37.55 -1.01 8.30
C GLY A 344 36.63 -1.34 7.14
N GLY A 345 37.08 -2.14 6.17
CA GLY A 345 36.26 -2.55 5.03
C GLY A 345 35.11 -3.46 5.45
N ARG A 346 33.90 -2.90 5.55
CA ARG A 346 32.64 -3.65 5.46
C ARG A 346 31.69 -2.95 4.50
N SER A 347 31.65 -3.51 3.29
CA SER A 347 30.53 -3.57 2.32
C SER A 347 29.42 -2.52 2.45
N SER A 348 29.62 -1.32 1.89
CA SER A 348 28.52 -0.41 1.54
C SER A 348 28.33 -0.25 0.02
N ILE A 349 29.15 -0.93 -0.79
CA ILE A 349 29.14 -0.82 -2.27
C ILE A 349 28.16 -1.83 -2.91
N VAL A 350 27.71 -2.86 -2.19
CA VAL A 350 26.81 -3.91 -2.72
C VAL A 350 25.32 -3.62 -2.47
N GLY A 351 24.98 -2.55 -1.74
CA GLY A 351 23.61 -2.28 -1.32
C GLY A 351 22.66 -1.90 -2.46
N ALA A 352 23.04 -0.93 -3.30
CA ALA A 352 22.17 -0.44 -4.37
C ALA A 352 22.12 -1.40 -5.58
N GLU A 353 23.26 -1.96 -5.98
CA GLU A 353 23.33 -2.93 -7.09
C GLU A 353 22.58 -4.23 -6.76
N GLY A 354 22.62 -4.67 -5.49
CA GLY A 354 21.90 -5.85 -5.03
C GLY A 354 20.38 -5.71 -5.11
N LEU A 355 19.83 -4.53 -4.76
CA LEU A 355 18.37 -4.29 -4.78
C LEU A 355 17.83 -4.20 -6.21
N SER A 356 18.52 -3.51 -7.12
CA SER A 356 18.12 -3.43 -8.53
C SER A 356 18.17 -4.80 -9.23
N LEU A 357 19.15 -5.64 -8.91
CA LEU A 357 19.21 -7.01 -9.41
C LEU A 357 18.12 -7.91 -8.81
N ALA A 358 17.84 -7.77 -7.51
CA ALA A 358 16.73 -8.48 -6.86
C ALA A 358 15.38 -8.10 -7.49
N PHE A 359 15.15 -6.81 -7.73
CA PHE A 359 13.97 -6.32 -8.43
C PHE A 359 13.84 -6.94 -9.83
N ARG A 360 14.93 -6.97 -10.60
CA ARG A 360 14.96 -7.61 -11.93
C ARG A 360 14.56 -9.08 -11.86
N HIS A 361 15.09 -9.85 -10.92
CA HIS A 361 14.74 -11.25 -10.74
C HIS A 361 13.26 -11.41 -10.39
N ILE A 362 12.76 -10.64 -9.42
CA ILE A 362 11.34 -10.65 -9.02
C ILE A 362 10.44 -10.34 -10.22
N ALA A 363 10.70 -9.24 -10.93
CA ALA A 363 9.91 -8.82 -12.09
C ALA A 363 9.92 -9.90 -13.18
N SER A 364 11.09 -10.44 -13.54
CA SER A 364 11.21 -11.46 -14.58
C SER A 364 10.45 -12.74 -14.23
N SER A 365 10.53 -13.16 -12.97
CA SER A 365 9.87 -14.38 -12.49
C SER A 365 8.35 -14.23 -12.40
N LEU A 366 7.86 -13.08 -11.93
CA LEU A 366 6.43 -12.80 -11.87
C LEU A 366 5.82 -12.61 -13.28
N LEU A 367 6.52 -11.94 -14.20
CA LEU A 367 6.10 -11.86 -15.61
C LEU A 367 6.06 -13.23 -16.27
N GLY A 368 7.08 -14.07 -16.02
CA GLY A 368 7.13 -15.45 -16.51
C GLY A 368 6.01 -16.32 -15.96
N HIS A 369 5.62 -16.14 -14.69
CA HIS A 369 4.46 -16.82 -14.13
C HIS A 369 3.15 -16.33 -14.75
N CYS A 370 2.99 -15.02 -14.94
CA CYS A 370 1.76 -14.42 -15.49
C CYS A 370 1.54 -14.76 -16.97
N SER A 371 2.59 -15.14 -17.71
CA SER A 371 2.45 -15.61 -19.10
C SER A 371 1.88 -17.04 -19.19
N GLN A 372 2.12 -17.86 -18.16
CA GLN A 372 1.63 -19.23 -18.07
C GLN A 372 0.25 -19.31 -17.39
N VAL A 373 0.06 -18.54 -16.32
CA VAL A 373 -1.18 -18.48 -15.55
C VAL A 373 -1.75 -17.08 -15.63
N SER A 374 -2.97 -16.95 -16.17
CA SER A 374 -3.64 -15.66 -16.30
C SER A 374 -3.95 -15.06 -14.92
N CYS A 375 -3.10 -14.17 -14.44
CA CYS A 375 -3.30 -13.38 -13.23
C CYS A 375 -3.19 -11.89 -13.58
N GLU A 376 -4.26 -11.33 -14.14
CA GLU A 376 -4.30 -9.96 -14.64
C GLU A 376 -3.94 -8.93 -13.56
N SER A 377 -4.46 -9.11 -12.34
CA SER A 377 -4.16 -8.20 -11.23
C SER A 377 -2.67 -8.19 -10.87
N LEU A 378 -2.00 -9.34 -10.79
CA LEU A 378 -0.57 -9.39 -10.49
C LEU A 378 0.24 -8.79 -11.65
N LEU A 379 -0.10 -9.17 -12.88
CA LEU A 379 0.57 -8.71 -14.09
C LEU A 379 0.55 -7.18 -14.19
N HIS A 380 -0.61 -6.55 -13.94
CA HIS A 380 -0.73 -5.10 -13.97
C HIS A 380 0.18 -4.42 -12.95
N GLU A 381 0.24 -4.93 -11.71
CA GLU A 381 1.08 -4.34 -10.67
C GLU A 381 2.57 -4.46 -11.02
N VAL A 382 3.01 -5.60 -11.59
CA VAL A 382 4.40 -5.79 -12.04
C VAL A 382 4.73 -4.82 -13.18
N ILE A 383 3.86 -4.70 -14.19
CA ILE A 383 4.05 -3.77 -15.31
C ILE A 383 4.20 -2.34 -14.79
N VAL A 384 3.32 -1.92 -13.86
CA VAL A 384 3.37 -0.58 -13.26
C VAL A 384 4.66 -0.35 -12.50
N CYS A 385 5.07 -1.33 -11.70
CA CYS A 385 6.26 -1.26 -10.88
C CYS A 385 7.53 -1.13 -11.74
N VAL A 386 7.62 -1.88 -12.85
CA VAL A 386 8.73 -1.74 -13.82
C VAL A 386 8.75 -0.35 -14.46
N GLY A 387 7.59 0.23 -14.76
CA GLY A 387 7.49 1.60 -15.28
C GLY A 387 8.04 2.62 -14.29
N TYR A 388 7.61 2.56 -13.03
CA TYR A 388 8.15 3.43 -11.97
C TYR A 388 9.64 3.19 -11.71
N PHE A 389 10.11 1.95 -11.82
CA PHE A 389 11.52 1.64 -11.60
C PHE A 389 12.43 2.26 -12.67
N THR A 390 11.94 2.39 -13.91
CA THR A 390 12.74 2.78 -15.08
C THR A 390 12.56 4.24 -15.54
N VAL A 391 11.44 4.88 -15.21
CA VAL A 391 11.12 6.23 -15.73
C VAL A 391 12.22 7.24 -15.40
N ASN A 392 12.78 7.87 -16.42
CA ASN A 392 13.90 8.83 -16.34
C ASN A 392 15.14 8.32 -15.58
N HIS A 393 15.35 6.99 -15.51
CA HIS A 393 16.46 6.40 -14.78
C HIS A 393 17.28 5.47 -15.67
N PRO A 394 18.35 5.96 -16.34
CA PRO A 394 19.09 5.19 -17.34
C PRO A 394 19.70 3.90 -16.79
N ASP A 395 20.23 3.90 -15.56
CA ASP A 395 20.83 2.68 -14.98
C ASP A 395 19.77 1.58 -14.78
N ASN A 396 18.60 1.92 -14.24
CA ASN A 396 17.48 1.00 -14.07
C ASN A 396 16.89 0.54 -15.42
N GLN A 397 16.90 1.40 -16.45
CA GLN A 397 16.58 0.99 -17.82
C GLN A 397 17.57 -0.06 -18.35
N VAL A 398 18.87 0.06 -18.04
CA VAL A 398 19.89 -0.94 -18.39
C VAL A 398 19.67 -2.26 -17.63
N VAL A 399 19.23 -2.18 -16.37
CA VAL A 399 18.90 -3.36 -15.57
C VAL A 399 17.81 -4.20 -16.27
N VAL A 400 16.69 -3.60 -16.69
CA VAL A 400 15.57 -4.38 -17.27
C VAL A 400 15.84 -4.98 -18.66
N GLN A 401 16.82 -4.46 -19.41
CA GLN A 401 17.23 -5.04 -20.69
C GLN A 401 18.29 -6.15 -20.56
N SER A 402 18.85 -6.36 -19.37
CA SER A 402 19.97 -7.29 -19.15
C SER A 402 19.54 -8.56 -18.41
N GLY A 403 20.41 -9.57 -18.40
CA GLY A 403 20.18 -10.84 -17.71
C GLY A 403 19.78 -11.98 -18.64
N ARG A 404 19.05 -12.97 -18.08
CA ARG A 404 18.59 -14.13 -18.86
C ARG A 404 17.49 -13.70 -19.84
N HIS A 405 17.54 -14.27 -21.04
CA HIS A 405 16.51 -14.07 -22.05
C HIS A 405 15.31 -15.01 -21.84
N PRO A 406 14.08 -14.59 -22.15
CA PRO A 406 13.71 -13.20 -22.49
C PRO A 406 13.93 -12.26 -21.30
N THR A 407 14.51 -11.09 -21.55
CA THR A 407 14.76 -10.06 -20.51
C THR A 407 13.43 -9.47 -20.04
N VAL A 408 13.42 -8.73 -18.92
CA VAL A 408 12.18 -8.09 -18.42
C VAL A 408 11.55 -7.20 -19.50
N LEU A 409 12.36 -6.42 -20.22
CA LEU A 409 11.88 -5.61 -21.33
C LEU A 409 11.27 -6.46 -22.47
N GLN A 410 11.94 -7.55 -22.86
CA GLN A 410 11.41 -8.46 -23.88
C GLN A 410 10.12 -9.14 -23.43
N GLN A 411 10.04 -9.59 -22.17
CA GLN A 411 8.82 -10.18 -21.59
C GLN A 411 7.63 -9.22 -21.65
N LEU A 412 7.85 -7.91 -21.42
CA LEU A 412 6.81 -6.89 -21.58
C LEU A 412 6.37 -6.71 -23.04
N CYS A 413 7.29 -6.81 -23.98
CA CYS A 413 7.00 -6.70 -25.42
C CYS A 413 6.30 -7.96 -25.97
N GLN A 414 6.48 -9.11 -25.31
CA GLN A 414 5.92 -10.40 -25.70
C GLN A 414 4.59 -10.74 -25.01
N LEU A 415 3.98 -9.76 -24.31
CA LEU A 415 2.66 -9.95 -23.69
C LEU A 415 1.57 -10.27 -24.74
N PRO A 416 0.43 -10.86 -24.33
CA PRO A 416 -0.66 -11.16 -25.25
C PRO A 416 -1.13 -9.92 -26.03
N PHE A 417 -1.54 -10.11 -27.29
CA PHE A 417 -1.96 -9.04 -28.21
C PHE A 417 -2.99 -8.05 -27.63
N GLN A 418 -3.81 -8.48 -26.65
CA GLN A 418 -4.77 -7.63 -25.95
C GLN A 418 -4.09 -6.42 -25.28
N TYR A 419 -2.86 -6.56 -24.77
CA TYR A 419 -2.08 -5.46 -24.19
C TYR A 419 -1.59 -4.42 -25.21
N PHE A 420 -1.71 -4.72 -26.51
CA PHE A 420 -1.34 -3.82 -27.61
C PHE A 420 -2.56 -3.32 -28.41
N SER A 421 -3.78 -3.78 -28.06
CA SER A 421 -4.98 -3.49 -28.83
C SER A 421 -6.19 -3.03 -28.00
N ASP A 422 -6.39 -3.55 -26.78
CA ASP A 422 -7.46 -3.08 -25.89
C ASP A 422 -7.06 -1.74 -25.24
N PRO A 423 -7.82 -0.65 -25.44
CA PRO A 423 -7.53 0.67 -24.84
C PRO A 423 -7.32 0.64 -23.33
N ARG A 424 -7.94 -0.30 -22.61
CA ARG A 424 -7.79 -0.43 -21.15
C ARG A 424 -6.42 -1.00 -20.78
N LEU A 425 -5.96 -2.03 -21.49
CA LEU A 425 -4.69 -2.70 -21.23
C LEU A 425 -3.49 -1.93 -21.80
N ILE A 426 -3.68 -1.22 -22.91
CA ILE A 426 -2.70 -0.29 -23.46
C ILE A 426 -2.33 0.77 -22.40
N LYS A 427 -3.30 1.32 -21.66
CA LYS A 427 -3.04 2.27 -20.57
C LYS A 427 -2.23 1.68 -19.41
N VAL A 428 -2.20 0.35 -19.27
CA VAL A 428 -1.34 -0.33 -18.28
C VAL A 428 0.09 -0.46 -18.81
N LEU A 429 0.24 -0.98 -20.04
CA LEU A 429 1.53 -1.38 -20.62
C LEU A 429 2.33 -0.21 -21.20
N PHE A 430 1.72 0.61 -22.04
CA PHE A 430 2.46 1.58 -22.87
C PHE A 430 3.22 2.61 -22.04
N PRO A 431 2.69 3.17 -20.94
CA PRO A 431 3.46 4.07 -20.09
C PRO A 431 4.75 3.42 -19.55
N SER A 432 4.72 2.12 -19.23
CA SER A 432 5.90 1.39 -18.75
C SER A 432 6.92 1.11 -19.87
N LEU A 433 6.46 0.80 -21.08
CA LEU A 433 7.36 0.68 -22.24
C LEU A 433 8.01 2.02 -22.60
N ILE A 434 7.24 3.11 -22.58
CA ILE A 434 7.76 4.47 -22.77
C ILE A 434 8.82 4.78 -21.71
N ALA A 435 8.52 4.54 -20.43
CA ALA A 435 9.45 4.76 -19.33
C ALA A 435 10.75 3.93 -19.47
N ALA A 436 10.63 2.67 -19.90
CA ALA A 436 11.77 1.77 -20.06
C ALA A 436 12.65 2.13 -21.28
N CYS A 437 12.08 2.68 -22.35
CA CYS A 437 12.80 2.91 -23.61
C CYS A 437 13.17 4.37 -23.88
N HIS A 438 12.47 5.35 -23.30
CA HIS A 438 12.71 6.76 -23.57
C HIS A 438 14.16 7.16 -23.23
N ASN A 439 14.82 7.86 -24.16
CA ASN A 439 16.22 8.28 -24.06
C ASN A 439 17.24 7.12 -23.92
N ASN A 440 16.86 5.89 -24.30
CA ASN A 440 17.74 4.73 -24.32
C ASN A 440 17.65 3.99 -25.66
N ARG A 441 18.64 4.20 -26.53
CA ARG A 441 18.67 3.63 -27.89
C ARG A 441 18.67 2.10 -27.89
N GLN A 442 19.40 1.48 -26.98
CA GLN A 442 19.48 0.02 -26.93
C GLN A 442 18.11 -0.60 -26.56
N ASN A 443 17.44 -0.05 -25.55
CA ASN A 443 16.09 -0.49 -25.18
C ASN A 443 15.10 -0.25 -26.32
N ARG A 444 15.26 0.85 -27.07
CA ARG A 444 14.44 1.12 -28.25
C ARG A 444 14.68 0.10 -29.37
N ILE A 445 15.92 -0.31 -29.65
CA ILE A 445 16.22 -1.36 -30.64
C ILE A 445 15.55 -2.69 -30.25
N ILE A 446 15.61 -3.06 -28.97
CA ILE A 446 14.94 -4.27 -28.45
C ILE A 446 13.42 -4.16 -28.65
N LEU A 447 12.83 -3.00 -28.35
CA LEU A 447 11.41 -2.73 -28.57
C LEU A 447 11.02 -2.87 -30.05
N GLU A 448 11.82 -2.34 -30.97
CA GLU A 448 11.58 -2.38 -32.42
C GLU A 448 11.64 -3.79 -33.02
N GLN A 449 12.37 -4.71 -32.39
CA GLN A 449 12.41 -6.11 -32.81
C GLN A 449 11.09 -6.83 -32.53
N GLU A 450 10.34 -6.38 -31.52
CA GLU A 450 9.13 -7.06 -31.03
C GLU A 450 7.84 -6.32 -31.44
N MET A 451 7.87 -4.99 -31.52
CA MET A 451 6.71 -4.17 -31.88
C MET A 451 7.07 -2.83 -32.55
N SER A 452 6.09 -2.17 -33.19
CA SER A 452 6.32 -0.86 -33.80
C SER A 452 6.33 0.28 -32.78
N CYS A 453 7.44 1.02 -32.69
CA CYS A 453 7.56 2.25 -31.90
C CYS A 453 6.50 3.32 -32.23
N VAL A 454 5.95 3.30 -33.45
CA VAL A 454 4.89 4.23 -33.86
C VAL A 454 3.66 4.12 -32.94
N LEU A 455 3.36 2.93 -32.42
CA LEU A 455 2.25 2.73 -31.48
C LEU A 455 2.41 3.57 -30.21
N LEU A 456 3.64 3.65 -29.68
CA LEU A 456 3.93 4.48 -28.50
C LEU A 456 3.86 5.97 -28.83
N ALA A 457 4.35 6.38 -30.00
CA ALA A 457 4.26 7.77 -30.44
C ALA A 457 2.81 8.23 -30.64
N THR A 458 1.97 7.40 -31.27
CA THR A 458 0.52 7.68 -31.45
C THR A 458 -0.17 7.74 -30.10
N PHE A 459 0.12 6.81 -29.19
CA PHE A 459 -0.43 6.84 -27.83
C PHE A 459 -0.09 8.14 -27.10
N ILE A 460 1.16 8.61 -27.14
CA ILE A 460 1.54 9.90 -26.54
C ILE A 460 0.78 11.06 -27.21
N GLN A 461 0.64 11.02 -28.53
CA GLN A 461 -0.09 12.03 -29.30
C GLN A 461 -1.56 12.12 -28.88
N ASP A 462 -2.24 10.99 -28.71
CA ASP A 462 -3.65 10.94 -28.34
C ASP A 462 -3.88 11.57 -26.95
N PHE A 463 -2.97 11.34 -26.00
CA PHE A 463 -3.01 11.99 -24.68
C PHE A 463 -2.67 13.48 -24.76
N ALA A 464 -1.74 13.89 -25.62
CA ALA A 464 -1.38 15.29 -25.82
C ALA A 464 -2.47 16.10 -26.55
N GLN A 465 -3.23 15.48 -27.46
CA GLN A 465 -4.35 16.07 -28.22
C GLN A 465 -5.68 16.05 -27.48
N THR A 466 -5.73 15.46 -26.29
CA THR A 466 -6.88 15.57 -25.39
C THR A 466 -6.64 16.62 -24.29
N PRO A 467 -6.28 17.90 -24.56
CA PRO A 467 -6.18 18.90 -23.50
C PRO A 467 -7.55 19.49 -23.10
N GLY A 468 -8.67 19.08 -23.72
CA GLY A 468 -9.98 19.62 -23.36
C GLY A 468 -11.20 19.04 -24.09
N GLN A 469 -11.79 17.99 -23.55
CA GLN A 469 -13.26 17.92 -23.40
C GLN A 469 -13.66 18.42 -22.00
N ALA A 470 -13.07 19.54 -21.61
CA ALA A 470 -13.39 20.29 -20.39
C ALA A 470 -13.92 21.70 -20.70
N ASP A 471 -14.02 22.09 -21.97
CA ASP A 471 -14.41 23.47 -22.36
C ASP A 471 -15.81 23.59 -22.98
N ASN A 472 -16.65 22.55 -22.95
CA ASN A 472 -18.09 22.70 -23.29
C ASN A 472 -19.07 21.91 -22.41
N GLN A 473 -18.62 21.47 -21.24
CA GLN A 473 -19.51 21.17 -20.11
C GLN A 473 -18.95 21.93 -18.91
N SER A 474 -19.63 23.03 -18.55
CA SER A 474 -19.52 23.78 -17.30
C SER A 474 -18.37 23.37 -16.37
N TYR A 475 -17.34 24.22 -16.27
CA TYR A 475 -16.32 24.27 -15.20
C TYR A 475 -16.60 23.31 -14.02
N GLN A 476 -16.08 22.08 -14.09
CA GLN A 476 -15.88 21.25 -12.90
C GLN A 476 -14.46 21.47 -12.40
N PRO A 477 -14.27 21.90 -11.14
CA PRO A 477 -12.93 22.12 -10.60
C PRO A 477 -12.21 20.78 -10.43
N LYS A 478 -10.94 20.76 -10.89
CA LYS A 478 -9.93 19.73 -10.62
C LYS A 478 -9.98 19.30 -9.16
N GLY A 479 -10.44 18.08 -8.90
CA GLY A 479 -10.70 17.59 -7.54
C GLY A 479 -11.05 16.10 -7.49
N ARG A 480 -10.39 15.26 -8.30
CA ARG A 480 -10.45 13.80 -8.13
C ARG A 480 -9.17 13.32 -7.47
N CYS A 481 -9.34 12.79 -6.26
CA CYS A 481 -8.35 12.00 -5.52
C CYS A 481 -8.04 10.74 -6.34
N LEU A 482 -6.79 10.25 -6.31
CA LEU A 482 -6.38 9.05 -7.05
C LEU A 482 -7.28 7.85 -6.71
N CYS A 483 -8.30 7.61 -7.52
CA CYS A 483 -9.07 6.37 -7.52
C CYS A 483 -8.28 5.32 -8.33
N SER A 484 -8.73 4.06 -8.30
CA SER A 484 -8.15 2.92 -9.04
C SER A 484 -7.98 3.12 -10.56
N GLN A 485 -8.32 4.28 -11.13
CA GLN A 485 -8.15 4.63 -12.54
C GLN A 485 -7.09 5.72 -12.76
N ASP A 486 -6.74 6.51 -11.75
CA ASP A 486 -5.85 7.66 -11.93
C ASP A 486 -4.35 7.27 -11.98
N TYR A 487 -3.95 6.09 -11.45
CA TYR A 487 -2.57 5.58 -11.59
C TYR A 487 -2.25 5.05 -13.00
N LEU A 488 -3.29 4.87 -13.84
CA LEU A 488 -3.16 4.48 -15.25
C LEU A 488 -3.11 5.70 -16.18
N GLU A 489 -3.26 6.91 -15.65
CA GLU A 489 -3.04 8.14 -16.42
C GLU A 489 -1.56 8.28 -16.77
N LEU A 490 -1.27 8.57 -18.04
CA LEU A 490 0.11 8.73 -18.52
C LEU A 490 0.87 9.79 -17.71
N ALA A 491 0.19 10.87 -17.29
CA ALA A 491 0.77 11.96 -16.52
C ALA A 491 1.33 11.53 -15.15
N ASN A 492 0.81 10.43 -14.59
CA ASN A 492 1.25 9.86 -13.31
C ASN A 492 2.30 8.76 -13.49
N ARG A 493 2.69 8.46 -14.74
CA ARG A 493 3.57 7.34 -15.11
C ARG A 493 4.74 7.76 -15.99
N PHE A 494 4.63 8.91 -16.66
CA PHE A 494 5.67 9.54 -17.45
C PHE A 494 5.48 11.07 -17.47
N PRO A 495 6.54 11.87 -17.26
CA PRO A 495 6.39 13.31 -17.07
C PRO A 495 5.85 14.01 -18.32
N GLN A 496 4.80 14.82 -18.14
CA GLN A 496 4.16 15.59 -19.21
C GLN A 496 5.15 16.45 -20.02
N GLN A 497 6.16 17.00 -19.35
CA GLN A 497 7.18 17.84 -19.99
C GLN A 497 8.00 17.08 -21.05
N ALA A 498 8.15 15.75 -20.91
CA ALA A 498 8.92 14.93 -21.84
C ALA A 498 8.05 14.27 -22.92
N TRP A 499 6.74 14.54 -22.98
CA TRP A 499 5.85 13.85 -23.93
C TRP A 499 6.23 14.13 -25.39
N GLU A 500 6.45 15.39 -25.76
CA GLU A 500 6.81 15.70 -27.15
C GLU A 500 8.19 15.17 -27.51
N GLU A 501 9.18 15.27 -26.60
CA GLU A 501 10.52 14.69 -26.81
C GLU A 501 10.45 13.17 -26.99
N ALA A 502 9.68 12.49 -26.15
CA ALA A 502 9.48 11.05 -26.24
C ALA A 502 8.77 10.64 -27.53
N ARG A 503 7.74 11.38 -27.94
CA ARG A 503 7.05 11.15 -29.21
C ARG A 503 8.02 11.26 -30.38
N GLN A 504 8.83 12.31 -30.43
CA GLN A 504 9.85 12.47 -31.48
C GLN A 504 10.86 11.33 -31.45
N PHE A 505 11.32 10.93 -30.26
CA PHE A 505 12.24 9.82 -30.07
C PHE A 505 11.70 8.50 -30.67
N PHE A 506 10.41 8.20 -30.54
CA PHE A 506 9.81 6.99 -31.11
C PHE A 506 9.41 7.10 -32.60
N LEU A 507 9.29 8.31 -33.15
CA LEU A 507 8.99 8.54 -34.58
C LEU A 507 10.24 8.55 -35.46
N GLN A 508 11.40 8.89 -34.91
CA GLN A 508 12.66 8.90 -35.64
C GLN A 508 12.91 7.53 -36.25
N LYS A 509 12.99 7.39 -37.56
CA LYS A 509 13.51 6.17 -38.17
C LYS A 509 15.03 6.18 -38.04
N GLU A 510 15.62 5.11 -37.51
CA GLU A 510 17.08 4.97 -37.59
C GLU A 510 17.49 4.92 -39.07
N LYS A 511 18.59 5.61 -39.37
CA LYS A 511 19.21 5.65 -40.70
C LYS A 511 20.21 4.52 -40.85
#